data_AF-A0A416SVL5-F1
#
_entry.id   AF-A0A416SVL5-F1
#
_cell.length_a   1.000
_cell.length_b   1.000
_cell.length_c   1.000
_cell.angle_alpha   90.00
_cell.angle_beta   90.00
_cell.angle_gamma   90.00
#
_symmetry.space_group_name_H-M   'P 1'
#
loop_
_entity.id
_entity.type
_entity.pdbx_description
1 polymer ?
#
loop_
_entity_poly.entity_id
_entity_poly.type
_entity_poly.pdbx_seq_one_letter_code
_entity_poly.pdbx_strand_id
1 'polypeptide(L)'
;MKSFEYTIKDELGIHARPAGMLVKEAKNFASECTITKDGKTKKLTQLMMLMSLGVKQGDTVTVAANGEDEDAAIETLKAFFEANL
;
A
#
# COMPACT_ATOMS: atom_id res chain seq x y z
N MET A 1 9.26 -2.48 12.86
CA MET A 1 8.03 -2.54 12.05
C MET A 1 7.19 -1.31 12.31
N LYS A 2 6.87 -0.55 11.25
CA LYS A 2 5.93 0.57 11.27
C LYS A 2 4.69 0.27 10.44
N SER A 3 3.56 0.87 10.80
CA SER A 3 2.31 0.71 10.06
C SER A 3 1.37 1.92 10.20
N PHE A 4 0.43 2.03 9.27
CA PHE A 4 -0.73 2.91 9.37
C PHE A 4 -1.98 2.23 8.80
N GLU A 5 -3.14 2.70 9.21
CA GLU A 5 -4.42 2.35 8.60
C GLU A 5 -4.92 3.49 7.72
N TYR A 6 -5.57 3.14 6.61
CA TYR A 6 -6.15 4.12 5.69
C TYR A 6 -7.46 3.60 5.10
N THR A 7 -8.47 4.46 5.09
CA THR A 7 -9.74 4.22 4.39
C THR A 7 -9.66 4.81 3.00
N ILE A 8 -9.85 3.97 2.00
CA ILE A 8 -9.71 4.30 0.57
C ILE A 8 -10.84 5.25 0.15
N LYS A 9 -10.48 6.37 -0.46
CA LYS A 9 -11.37 7.45 -0.88
C LYS A 9 -11.58 7.49 -2.39
N ASP A 10 -10.62 6.99 -3.17
CA ASP A 10 -10.72 6.88 -4.62
C ASP A 10 -11.92 5.99 -4.98
N GLU A 11 -12.80 6.51 -5.84
CA GLU A 11 -14.03 5.86 -6.27
C GLU A 11 -13.78 4.51 -6.97
N LEU A 12 -12.62 4.36 -7.62
CA LEU A 12 -12.21 3.13 -8.31
C LEU A 12 -11.38 2.20 -7.40
N GLY A 13 -11.07 2.63 -6.18
CA GLY A 13 -10.19 1.93 -5.25
C GLY A 13 -8.76 1.77 -5.78
N ILE A 14 -8.07 0.70 -5.40
CA ILE A 14 -6.71 0.42 -5.91
C ILE A 14 -6.82 -0.26 -7.28
N HIS A 15 -6.94 0.54 -8.33
CA HIS A 15 -6.93 0.09 -9.73
C HIS A 15 -5.52 0.16 -10.36
N ALA A 16 -5.40 -0.24 -11.63
CA ALA A 16 -4.11 -0.44 -12.31
C ALA A 16 -3.14 0.76 -12.23
N ARG A 17 -3.64 2.00 -12.30
CA ARG A 17 -2.81 3.22 -12.29
C ARG A 17 -2.17 3.47 -10.92
N PRO A 18 -2.92 3.72 -9.83
CA PRO A 18 -2.31 3.92 -8.52
C PRO A 18 -1.59 2.65 -8.03
N ALA A 19 -2.04 1.45 -8.39
CA ALA A 19 -1.32 0.21 -8.08
C ALA A 19 0.08 0.17 -8.71
N GLY A 20 0.21 0.53 -9.98
CA GLY A 20 1.51 0.57 -10.66
C GLY A 20 2.47 1.61 -10.07
N MET A 21 1.94 2.78 -9.71
CA MET A 21 2.71 3.84 -9.04
C MET A 21 3.15 3.40 -7.64
N LEU A 22 2.24 2.81 -6.86
CA LEU A 22 2.52 2.31 -5.51
C LEU A 22 3.57 1.19 -5.52
N VAL A 23 3.49 0.28 -6.49
CA VAL A 23 4.51 -0.78 -6.70
C VAL A 23 5.87 -0.19 -7.01
N LYS A 24 5.91 0.86 -7.84
CA LYS A 24 7.16 1.56 -8.17
C LYS A 24 7.74 2.23 -6.92
N GLU A 25 6.90 2.88 -6.13
CA GLU A 25 7.33 3.55 -4.90
C GLU A 25 7.86 2.54 -3.86
N ALA A 26 7.11 1.47 -3.61
CA ALA A 26 7.50 0.42 -2.66
C ALA A 26 8.82 -0.30 -3.03
N LYS A 27 9.23 -0.27 -4.31
CA LYS A 27 10.50 -0.84 -4.78
C LYS A 27 11.71 0.06 -4.52
N ASN A 28 11.50 1.30 -4.10
CA ASN A 28 12.59 2.22 -3.74
C ASN A 28 13.18 1.93 -2.36
N PHE A 29 12.52 1.09 -1.56
CA PHE A 29 12.90 0.79 -0.18
C PHE A 29 13.48 -0.62 -0.03
N ALA A 30 14.43 -0.77 0.88
CA ALA A 30 14.96 -2.07 1.30
C ALA A 30 13.95 -2.83 2.19
N SER A 31 13.09 -2.09 2.90
CA SER A 31 12.05 -2.66 3.75
C SER A 31 11.01 -3.45 2.99
N GLU A 32 10.55 -4.54 3.63
CA GLU A 32 9.38 -5.25 3.13
C GLU A 32 8.12 -4.42 3.39
N CYS A 33 7.51 -3.92 2.32
CA CYS A 33 6.28 -3.15 2.37
C CYS A 33 5.07 -4.05 2.03
N THR A 34 4.07 -4.09 2.92
CA THR A 34 2.88 -4.94 2.80
C THR A 34 1.59 -4.14 2.97
N ILE A 35 0.50 -4.70 2.44
CA ILE A 35 -0.86 -4.21 2.62
C ILE A 35 -1.75 -5.37 3.08
N THR A 36 -2.62 -5.11 4.05
CA THR A 36 -3.57 -6.07 4.59
C THR A 36 -5.00 -5.56 4.46
N LYS A 37 -5.88 -6.40 3.93
CA LYS A 37 -7.34 -6.19 3.89
C LYS A 37 -8.02 -7.49 4.30
N ASP A 38 -8.98 -7.44 5.20
CA ASP A 38 -9.77 -8.60 5.66
C ASP A 38 -8.89 -9.81 6.05
N GLY A 39 -7.79 -9.54 6.76
CA GLY A 39 -6.81 -10.56 7.20
C GLY A 39 -5.93 -11.14 6.07
N LYS A 40 -6.06 -10.68 4.82
CA LYS A 40 -5.21 -11.08 3.71
C LYS A 40 -4.10 -10.06 3.50
N THR A 41 -2.85 -10.49 3.66
CA THR A 41 -1.67 -9.64 3.47
C THR A 41 -0.98 -9.94 2.14
N LYS A 42 -0.56 -8.89 1.42
CA LYS A 42 0.22 -8.98 0.17
C LYS A 42 1.36 -7.97 0.19
N LYS A 43 2.43 -8.26 -0.57
CA LYS A 43 3.56 -7.33 -0.77
C LYS A 43 3.17 -6.23 -1.75
N LEU A 44 3.48 -4.98 -1.41
CA LEU A 44 3.21 -3.82 -2.27
C LEU A 44 4.05 -3.84 -3.56
N THR A 45 5.17 -4.55 -3.59
CA THR A 45 6.02 -4.71 -4.78
C THR A 45 5.47 -5.67 -5.83
N GLN A 46 4.40 -6.41 -5.52
CA GLN A 46 3.79 -7.41 -6.40
C GLN A 46 2.46 -6.91 -6.98
N LEU A 47 2.52 -6.22 -8.12
CA LEU A 47 1.35 -5.58 -8.76
C LEU A 47 0.13 -6.49 -8.89
N MET A 48 0.31 -7.70 -9.43
CA MET A 48 -0.81 -8.63 -9.65
C MET A 48 -1.44 -9.08 -8.31
N MET A 49 -0.61 -9.27 -7.28
CA MET A 49 -1.09 -9.66 -5.95
C MET A 49 -1.81 -8.52 -5.24
N LEU A 50 -1.31 -7.29 -5.39
CA LEU A 50 -1.95 -6.08 -4.89
C LEU A 50 -3.35 -5.90 -5.52
N MET A 51 -3.46 -5.99 -6.85
CA MET A 51 -4.76 -5.89 -7.52
C MET A 51 -5.70 -7.04 -7.13
N SER A 52 -5.19 -8.25 -6.90
CA SER A 52 -6.01 -9.39 -6.46
C SER A 52 -6.65 -9.21 -5.08
N LEU A 53 -6.17 -8.24 -4.28
CA LEU A 53 -6.74 -7.90 -2.98
C LEU A 53 -8.13 -7.26 -3.11
N GLY A 54 -8.47 -6.72 -4.30
CA GLY A 54 -9.79 -6.17 -4.59
C GLY A 54 -10.18 -5.04 -3.64
N VAL A 55 -9.25 -4.11 -3.39
CA VAL A 55 -9.46 -2.94 -2.53
C VAL A 55 -10.34 -1.92 -3.27
N LYS A 56 -11.46 -1.55 -2.67
CA LYS A 56 -12.48 -0.64 -3.19
C LYS A 56 -12.58 0.60 -2.31
N GLN A 57 -13.28 1.62 -2.81
CA GLN A 57 -13.67 2.77 -2.01
C GLN A 57 -14.36 2.34 -0.71
N GLY A 58 -14.02 3.00 0.40
CA GLY A 58 -14.55 2.73 1.72
C GLY A 58 -13.90 1.55 2.45
N ASP A 59 -13.12 0.71 1.77
CA ASP A 59 -12.35 -0.32 2.45
C ASP A 59 -11.26 0.32 3.30
N THR A 60 -11.05 -0.24 4.50
CA THR A 60 -9.90 0.11 5.34
C THR A 60 -8.81 -0.94 5.16
N VAL A 61 -7.59 -0.48 4.93
CA VAL A 61 -6.41 -1.32 4.76
C VAL A 61 -5.34 -0.93 5.76
N THR A 62 -4.55 -1.91 6.20
CA THR A 62 -3.35 -1.67 7.01
C THR A 62 -2.14 -1.79 6.11
N VAL A 63 -1.34 -0.73 6.02
CA VAL A 63 -0.04 -0.73 5.33
C VAL A 63 1.06 -0.84 6.37
N ALA A 64 2.04 -1.69 6.12
CA ALA A 64 3.17 -1.89 7.03
C ALA A 64 4.50 -1.95 6.27
N ALA A 65 5.55 -1.44 6.90
CA ALA A 65 6.93 -1.56 6.47
C ALA A 65 7.77 -2.21 7.58
N ASN A 66 8.66 -3.12 7.18
CA ASN A 66 9.59 -3.79 8.09
C ASN A 66 10.98 -3.90 7.46
N GLY A 67 11.96 -3.22 8.07
CA GLY A 67 13.33 -3.19 7.57
C GLY A 67 14.10 -1.95 8.00
N GLU A 68 15.28 -1.75 7.40
CA GLU A 68 16.24 -0.72 7.80
C GLU A 68 15.78 0.72 7.52
N ASP A 69 14.94 0.89 6.49
CA ASP A 69 14.38 2.17 6.05
C ASP A 69 12.87 2.27 6.28
N GLU A 70 12.33 1.52 7.26
CA GLU A 70 10.89 1.40 7.50
C GLU A 70 10.20 2.72 7.85
N ASP A 71 10.92 3.65 8.52
CA ASP A 71 10.42 4.98 8.83
C ASP A 71 10.21 5.81 7.56
N ALA A 72 11.21 5.85 6.66
CA ALA A 72 11.11 6.57 5.40
C ALA A 72 10.06 5.94 4.46
N ALA A 73 10.01 4.60 4.44
CA ALA A 73 9.04 3.85 3.66
C ALA A 73 7.61 4.16 4.12
N ILE A 74 7.33 4.12 5.42
CA ILE A 74 5.96 4.31 5.93
C ILE A 74 5.47 5.74 5.72
N GLU A 75 6.33 6.75 5.89
CA GLU A 75 6.00 8.15 5.63
C GLU A 75 5.67 8.38 4.15
N THR A 76 6.51 7.86 3.26
CA THR A 76 6.32 8.00 1.80
C THR A 76 5.05 7.29 1.34
N LEU A 77 4.81 6.07 1.81
CA LEU A 77 3.60 5.30 1.48
C LEU A 77 2.35 5.99 2.01
N LYS A 78 2.38 6.54 3.23
CA LYS A 78 1.24 7.29 3.78
C LYS A 78 0.90 8.51 2.91
N ALA A 79 1.91 9.30 2.55
CA ALA A 79 1.72 10.46 1.67
C ALA A 79 1.18 10.04 0.29
N PHE A 80 1.63 8.90 -0.25
CA PHE A 80 1.10 8.36 -1.49
C PHE A 80 -0.40 8.06 -1.38
N PHE A 81 -0.83 7.39 -0.29
CA PHE A 81 -2.24 7.04 -0.09
C PHE A 81 -3.11 8.29 0.04
N GLU A 82 -2.68 9.29 0.82
CA GLU A 82 -3.42 10.55 0.99
C GLU A 82 -3.59 11.34 -0.32
N ALA A 83 -2.61 11.25 -1.22
CA ALA A 83 -2.61 11.99 -2.48
C ALA A 83 -3.28 11.24 -3.65
N ASN A 84 -3.39 9.91 -3.59
CA ASN A 84 -3.76 9.08 -4.75
C ASN A 84 -4.85 8.04 -4.49
N LEU A 85 -5.28 7.81 -3.23
CA LEU A 85 -6.16 6.69 -2.86
C LEU A 85 -7.31 7.06 -1.94
#